data_AF-A0A3D1R3W2-F1
#
_entry.id   AF-A0A3D1R3W2-F1
#
_cell.length_a   1.000
_cell.length_b   1.000
_cell.length_c   1.000
_cell.angle_alpha   90.00
_cell.angle_beta   90.00
_cell.angle_gamma   90.00
#
_symmetry.space_group_name_H-M   'P 1'
#
loop_
_entity.id
_entity.type
_entity.pdbx_description
1 polymer ?
#
loop_
_entity_poly.entity_id
_entity_poly.type
_entity_poly.pdbx_seq_one_letter_code
_entity_poly.pdbx_strand_id
1 'polypeptide(L)'
;IDFIDMDKAQNRDKVFKALQDALGRDKAKTNILKISELGLIEMTRKRVRESLGRTLNEPCSYCDGRGYVKSKRTIAYEIFREIRREANNFKEAMLVVNCHAEVARILQADEREELRYLMDRYNKSIHVRAQQNYHQEQYDLYGKSERPQKRAEREEERGEQRRDKREERGGGEQQQRRGGEEKRAEGRGERERRGEGRERRGEEKRPEEQAKRE
;
A
#
# COMPACT_ATOMS: atom_id res chain seq x y z
N ILE A 1 2.15 15.27 37.88
CA ILE A 1 0.94 14.58 38.42
C ILE A 1 -0.13 15.63 38.52
N ASP A 2 -1.30 15.33 37.95
CA ASP A 2 -2.45 16.23 37.95
C ASP A 2 -3.47 15.72 38.97
N PHE A 3 -3.70 16.48 40.03
CA PHE A 3 -4.66 16.13 41.08
C PHE A 3 -5.97 16.88 40.87
N ILE A 4 -7.07 16.37 41.41
CA ILE A 4 -8.36 17.07 41.40
C ILE A 4 -8.21 18.42 42.10
N ASP A 5 -8.83 19.45 41.53
CA ASP A 5 -8.81 20.82 42.04
C ASP A 5 -9.30 20.90 43.49
N MET A 6 -8.61 21.74 44.26
CA MET A 6 -8.88 21.96 45.68
C MET A 6 -8.84 23.45 46.00
N ASP A 7 -9.98 24.01 46.43
CA ASP A 7 -10.08 25.43 46.78
C ASP A 7 -9.25 25.80 48.03
N LYS A 8 -9.20 24.88 49.00
CA LYS A 8 -8.55 25.12 50.29
C LYS A 8 -7.07 24.72 50.22
N ALA A 9 -6.18 25.68 50.50
CA ALA A 9 -4.73 25.43 50.56
C ALA A 9 -4.36 24.30 51.54
N GLN A 10 -5.09 24.18 52.66
CA GLN A 10 -4.89 23.10 53.63
C GLN A 10 -5.09 21.70 53.03
N ASN A 11 -6.01 21.55 52.06
CA ASN A 11 -6.23 20.26 51.40
C ASN A 11 -5.07 19.93 50.47
N ARG A 12 -4.56 20.93 49.73
CA ARG A 12 -3.37 20.80 48.89
C ARG A 12 -2.16 20.32 49.69
N ASP A 13 -1.94 20.92 50.87
CA ASP A 13 -0.84 20.54 51.77
C ASP A 13 -1.00 19.11 52.31
N LYS A 14 -2.23 18.68 52.61
CA LYS A 14 -2.51 17.30 53.04
C LYS A 14 -2.18 16.29 51.93
N VAL A 15 -2.60 16.56 50.69
CA VAL A 15 -2.30 15.69 49.54
C VAL A 15 -0.79 15.64 49.29
N PHE A 16 -0.12 16.79 49.33
CA PHE A 16 1.34 16.86 49.17
C PHE A 16 2.08 16.04 50.24
N LYS A 17 1.72 16.20 51.52
CA LYS A 17 2.32 15.42 52.63
C LYS A 17 2.06 13.92 52.47
N ALA A 18 0.83 13.53 52.15
CA ALA A 18 0.49 12.12 51.94
C ALA A 18 1.29 11.51 50.77
N LEU A 19 1.50 12.25 49.68
CA LEU A 19 2.33 11.83 48.57
C LEU A 19 3.81 11.70 48.97
N GLN A 20 4.33 12.67 49.74
CA GLN A 20 5.69 12.65 50.25
C GLN A 20 5.94 11.44 51.17
N ASP A 21 5.03 11.17 52.10
CA ASP A 21 5.10 10.02 53.01
C ASP A 21 5.01 8.69 52.26
N ALA A 22 4.13 8.61 51.25
CA ALA A 22 4.01 7.43 50.41
C ALA A 22 5.30 7.14 49.64
N LEU A 23 5.93 8.17 49.06
CA LEU A 23 7.17 8.06 48.31
C LEU A 23 8.41 7.89 49.19
N GLY A 24 8.35 8.25 50.47
CA GLY A 24 9.44 7.99 51.43
C GLY A 24 9.76 6.49 51.61
N ARG A 25 8.83 5.60 51.24
CA ARG A 25 9.03 4.14 51.24
C ARG A 25 9.70 3.63 49.96
N ASP A 26 9.83 4.45 48.92
CA ASP A 26 10.48 4.06 47.67
C ASP A 26 12.01 4.04 47.83
N LYS A 27 12.64 2.97 47.35
CA LYS A 27 14.10 2.83 47.38
C LYS A 27 14.79 3.78 46.39
N ALA A 28 14.11 4.17 45.32
CA ALA A 28 14.65 5.10 44.33
C ALA A 28 14.57 6.53 44.85
N LYS A 29 15.67 7.30 44.71
CA LYS A 29 15.68 8.73 45.09
C LYS A 29 14.59 9.49 44.31
N THR A 30 13.68 10.11 45.04
CA THR A 30 12.62 10.98 44.51
C THR A 30 12.83 12.42 44.96
N ASN A 31 12.53 13.38 44.09
CA ASN A 31 12.38 14.79 44.45
C ASN A 31 10.99 15.24 44.04
N ILE A 32 10.27 15.94 44.91
CA ILE A 32 8.87 16.34 44.69
C ILE A 32 8.75 17.81 45.06
N LEU A 33 8.12 18.60 44.18
CA LEU A 33 7.80 20.00 44.44
C LEU A 33 6.36 20.12 44.95
N LYS A 34 6.06 21.23 45.64
CA LYS A 34 4.70 21.54 46.07
C LYS A 34 3.78 21.71 44.86
N ILE A 35 2.47 21.63 45.09
CA ILE A 35 1.45 21.89 44.04
C ILE A 35 1.68 23.28 43.46
N SER A 36 1.83 23.36 42.15
CA SER A 36 1.98 24.62 41.42
C SER A 36 0.68 25.43 41.43
N GLU A 37 0.75 26.69 41.02
CA GLU A 37 -0.45 27.52 40.84
C GLU A 37 -1.41 26.96 39.77
N LEU A 38 -0.87 26.17 38.83
CA LEU A 38 -1.66 25.46 37.81
C LEU A 38 -2.25 24.13 38.32
N GLY A 39 -2.12 23.79 39.61
CA GLY A 39 -2.66 22.56 40.19
C GLY A 39 -1.79 21.32 39.99
N LEU A 40 -0.60 21.45 39.39
CA LEU A 40 0.26 20.31 39.05
C LEU A 40 1.34 20.06 40.11
N ILE A 41 1.60 18.78 40.40
CA ILE A 41 2.81 18.37 41.13
C ILE A 41 3.88 17.91 40.14
N GLU A 42 5.04 18.54 40.22
CA GLU A 42 6.25 18.10 39.54
C GLU A 42 7.08 17.19 40.46
N MET A 43 7.56 16.09 39.90
CA MET A 43 8.47 15.20 40.61
C MET A 43 9.47 14.56 39.66
N THR A 44 10.66 14.26 40.19
CA THR A 44 11.64 13.40 39.54
C THR A 44 11.85 12.14 40.37
N ARG A 45 12.08 11.03 39.69
CA ARG A 45 12.40 9.74 40.30
C ARG A 45 13.60 9.15 39.58
N LYS A 46 14.68 8.85 40.32
CA LYS A 46 15.90 8.28 39.74
C LYS A 46 15.58 6.94 39.07
N ARG A 47 15.99 6.78 37.81
CA ARG A 47 15.87 5.51 37.09
C ARG A 47 16.97 4.56 37.57
N VAL A 48 16.58 3.48 38.24
CA VAL A 48 17.51 2.45 38.77
C VAL A 48 17.58 1.23 37.84
N ARG A 49 16.52 0.99 37.06
CA ARG A 49 16.39 -0.12 36.12
C ARG A 49 15.57 0.32 34.91
N GLU A 50 15.57 -0.52 33.87
CA GLU A 50 14.65 -0.33 32.76
C GLU A 50 13.19 -0.32 33.24
N SER A 51 12.38 0.50 32.57
CA SER A 51 10.96 0.62 32.85
C SER A 51 10.25 -0.64 32.40
N LEU A 52 9.31 -1.15 33.20
CA LEU A 52 8.56 -2.36 32.86
C LEU A 52 7.93 -2.27 31.47
N GLY A 53 7.36 -1.11 31.11
CA GLY A 53 6.77 -0.92 29.79
C GLY A 53 7.75 -1.05 28.62
N ARG A 54 9.06 -0.88 28.84
CA ARG A 54 10.06 -1.11 27.78
C ARG A 54 10.51 -2.57 27.72
N THR A 55 10.48 -3.26 28.86
CA THR A 55 10.83 -4.68 28.95
C THR A 55 9.67 -5.60 28.52
N LEU A 56 8.42 -5.16 28.73
CA LEU A 56 7.22 -5.98 28.52
C LEU A 56 6.43 -5.63 27.26
N ASN A 57 6.72 -4.50 26.61
CA ASN A 57 5.93 -4.03 25.47
C ASN A 57 6.83 -3.72 24.27
N GLU A 58 6.27 -3.95 23.09
CA GLU A 58 6.78 -3.50 21.81
C GLU A 58 5.99 -2.28 21.33
N PRO A 59 6.57 -1.42 20.48
CA PRO A 59 5.82 -0.31 19.89
C PRO A 59 4.62 -0.81 19.09
N CYS A 60 3.49 -0.10 19.16
CA CYS A 60 2.30 -0.46 18.41
C CYS A 60 2.55 -0.28 16.90
N SER A 61 2.49 -1.36 16.13
CA SER A 61 2.71 -1.37 14.67
C SER A 61 1.65 -0.61 13.85
N TYR A 62 0.58 -0.13 14.49
CA TYR A 62 -0.50 0.61 13.84
C TYR A 62 -0.37 2.11 14.08
N CYS A 63 -0.31 2.56 15.33
CA CYS A 63 -0.26 3.98 15.66
C CYS A 63 1.14 4.52 16.03
N ASP A 64 2.15 3.65 16.06
CA ASP A 64 3.52 3.96 16.52
C ASP A 64 3.55 4.64 17.91
N GLY A 65 2.63 4.24 18.78
CA GLY A 65 2.53 4.78 20.14
C GLY A 65 1.81 6.12 20.25
N ARG A 66 1.25 6.68 19.17
CA ARG A 66 0.44 7.92 19.21
C ARG A 66 -0.84 7.76 20.05
N GLY A 67 -1.42 6.56 20.07
CA GLY A 67 -2.69 6.28 20.76
C GLY A 67 -3.95 6.76 20.01
N TYR A 68 -3.79 7.34 18.82
CA TYR A 68 -4.87 7.73 17.91
C TYR A 68 -4.42 7.60 16.46
N VAL A 69 -5.39 7.46 15.56
CA VAL A 69 -5.21 7.51 14.10
C VAL A 69 -6.18 8.51 13.50
N LYS A 70 -5.79 9.16 12.40
CA LYS A 70 -6.63 10.07 11.62
C LYS A 70 -7.90 9.34 11.22
N SER A 71 -9.03 10.06 11.27
CA SER A 71 -10.31 9.50 10.85
C SER A 71 -10.29 9.13 9.36
N LYS A 72 -11.06 8.12 8.98
CA LYS A 72 -11.22 7.69 7.58
C LYS A 72 -11.60 8.85 6.67
N ARG A 73 -12.47 9.74 7.16
CA ARG A 73 -12.90 10.96 6.46
C ARG A 73 -11.76 11.96 6.30
N THR A 74 -10.91 12.14 7.31
CA THR A 74 -9.69 12.97 7.21
C THR A 74 -8.79 12.46 6.09
N ILE A 75 -8.58 11.14 6.01
CA ILE A 75 -7.75 10.54 4.94
C ILE A 75 -8.41 10.72 3.56
N ALA A 76 -9.73 10.57 3.45
CA ALA A 76 -10.44 10.85 2.20
C ALA A 76 -10.21 12.28 1.70
N TYR A 77 -10.28 13.29 2.58
CA TYR A 77 -9.97 14.67 2.22
C TYR A 77 -8.48 14.92 1.92
N GLU A 78 -7.57 14.19 2.56
CA GLU A 78 -6.15 14.22 2.20
C GLU A 78 -5.93 13.70 0.78
N ILE A 79 -6.60 12.60 0.40
CA ILE A 79 -6.59 12.07 -0.97
C ILE A 79 -7.12 13.11 -1.96
N PHE A 80 -8.24 13.78 -1.68
CA PHE A 80 -8.76 14.82 -2.57
C PHE A 80 -7.79 15.99 -2.73
N ARG A 81 -7.13 16.41 -1.65
CA ARG A 81 -6.09 17.45 -1.71
C ARG A 81 -4.90 17.00 -2.55
N GLU A 82 -4.51 15.72 -2.44
CA GLU A 82 -3.44 15.15 -3.24
C GLU A 82 -3.78 15.13 -4.72
N ILE A 83 -4.98 14.67 -5.07
CA ILE A 83 -5.49 14.70 -6.45
C ILE A 83 -5.47 16.13 -6.98
N ARG A 84 -5.92 17.12 -6.20
CA ARG A 84 -5.91 18.52 -6.65
C ARG A 84 -4.50 19.06 -6.94
N ARG A 85 -3.50 18.59 -6.18
CA ARG A 85 -2.09 18.97 -6.34
C ARG A 85 -1.44 18.28 -7.54
N GLU A 86 -1.65 16.98 -7.66
CA GLU A 86 -0.88 16.13 -8.58
C GLU A 86 -1.64 15.77 -9.88
N ALA A 87 -2.95 16.01 -9.98
CA ALA A 87 -3.73 15.60 -11.15
C ALA A 87 -3.18 16.14 -12.47
N ASN A 88 -2.65 17.37 -12.50
CA ASN A 88 -2.04 17.95 -13.68
C ASN A 88 -0.64 17.41 -13.99
N ASN A 89 0.05 16.84 -13.01
CA ASN A 89 1.41 16.30 -13.17
C ASN A 89 1.39 14.92 -13.84
N PHE A 90 0.34 14.14 -13.59
CA PHE A 90 0.15 12.88 -14.30
C PHE A 90 -0.16 13.14 -15.79
N LYS A 91 0.41 12.36 -16.70
CA LYS A 91 0.11 12.46 -18.14
C LYS A 91 -1.03 11.55 -18.56
N GLU A 92 -1.30 10.54 -17.76
CA GLU A 92 -2.31 9.53 -17.97
C GLU A 92 -3.71 10.12 -17.77
N ALA A 93 -4.65 9.68 -18.60
CA ALA A 93 -6.07 10.02 -18.50
C ALA A 93 -6.79 9.29 -17.35
N MET A 94 -6.17 8.24 -16.80
CA MET A 94 -6.71 7.46 -15.70
C MET A 94 -5.78 7.55 -14.49
N LEU A 95 -6.35 7.92 -13.34
CA LEU A 95 -5.70 7.93 -12.04
C LEU A 95 -6.23 6.77 -11.21
N VAL A 96 -5.35 6.13 -10.45
CA VAL A 96 -5.69 5.05 -9.52
C VAL A 96 -5.32 5.49 -8.11
N VAL A 97 -6.29 5.38 -7.20
CA VAL A 97 -6.11 5.62 -5.77
C VAL A 97 -6.20 4.28 -5.05
N ASN A 98 -5.09 3.79 -4.51
CA ASN A 98 -5.10 2.66 -3.58
C ASN A 98 -5.27 3.20 -2.16
N CYS A 99 -6.22 2.67 -1.39
CA CYS A 99 -6.40 3.04 0.01
C CYS A 99 -7.05 1.91 0.79
N HIS A 100 -7.07 2.04 2.13
CA HIS A 100 -7.77 1.08 2.98
C HIS A 100 -9.26 0.96 2.61
N ALA A 101 -9.83 -0.24 2.72
CA ALA A 101 -11.19 -0.56 2.26
C ALA A 101 -12.26 0.40 2.81
N GLU A 102 -12.14 0.80 4.07
CA GLU A 102 -13.07 1.73 4.70
C GLU A 102 -12.95 3.17 4.16
N VAL A 103 -11.75 3.60 3.77
CA VAL A 103 -11.53 4.91 3.13
C VAL A 103 -12.09 4.87 1.71
N ALA A 104 -11.88 3.77 0.98
CA ALA A 104 -12.45 3.56 -0.35
C ALA A 104 -13.99 3.63 -0.32
N ARG A 105 -14.63 3.07 0.70
CA ARG A 105 -16.07 3.13 0.90
C ARG A 105 -16.56 4.58 1.03
N ILE A 106 -15.87 5.41 1.83
CA ILE A 106 -16.23 6.83 2.00
C ILE A 106 -16.07 7.59 0.67
N LEU A 107 -14.97 7.36 -0.05
CA LEU A 107 -14.72 8.00 -1.35
C LEU A 107 -15.78 7.65 -2.41
N GLN A 108 -16.27 6.40 -2.39
CA GLN A 108 -17.22 5.91 -3.40
C GLN A 108 -18.70 6.13 -3.04
N ALA A 109 -19.03 6.18 -1.74
CA ALA A 109 -20.39 6.36 -1.25
C ALA A 109 -20.64 7.81 -0.81
N ASP A 110 -20.06 8.20 0.33
CA ASP A 110 -20.38 9.45 1.03
C ASP A 110 -19.87 10.68 0.25
N GLU A 111 -18.65 10.62 -0.29
CA GLU A 111 -17.98 11.74 -0.96
C GLU A 111 -17.93 11.58 -2.49
N ARG A 112 -18.91 10.85 -3.06
CA ARG A 112 -18.95 10.54 -4.49
C ARG A 112 -19.05 11.79 -5.37
N GLU A 113 -19.75 12.82 -4.89
CA GLU A 113 -19.94 14.07 -5.62
C GLU A 113 -18.63 14.84 -5.78
N GLU A 114 -17.82 14.90 -4.71
CA GLU A 114 -16.50 15.53 -4.75
C GLU A 114 -15.56 14.77 -5.69
N LEU A 115 -15.59 13.43 -5.65
CA LEU A 115 -14.81 12.61 -6.59
C LEU A 115 -15.20 12.89 -8.05
N ARG A 116 -16.50 13.02 -8.33
CA ARG A 116 -17.01 13.37 -9.67
C ARG A 116 -16.57 14.76 -10.10
N TYR A 117 -16.67 15.74 -9.21
CA TYR A 117 -16.20 17.09 -9.46
C TYR A 117 -14.72 17.12 -9.86
N LEU A 118 -13.87 16.34 -9.18
CA LEU A 118 -12.45 16.23 -9.53
C LEU A 118 -12.24 15.55 -10.89
N MET A 119 -13.01 14.50 -11.22
CA MET A 119 -12.93 13.86 -12.54
C MET A 119 -13.26 14.84 -13.67
N ASP A 120 -14.34 15.62 -13.50
CA ASP A 120 -14.80 16.59 -14.50
C ASP A 120 -13.83 17.78 -14.61
N ARG A 121 -13.31 18.29 -13.48
CA ARG A 121 -12.39 19.43 -13.44
C ARG A 121 -11.05 19.15 -14.12
N TYR A 122 -10.50 17.95 -13.95
CA TYR A 122 -9.21 17.57 -14.50
C TYR A 122 -9.32 16.75 -15.79
N ASN A 123 -10.53 16.45 -16.26
CA ASN A 123 -10.82 15.60 -17.42
C ASN A 123 -10.09 14.24 -17.35
N LYS A 124 -10.14 13.60 -16.18
CA LYS A 124 -9.49 12.31 -15.90
C LYS A 124 -10.42 11.36 -15.18
N SER A 125 -10.31 10.07 -15.48
CA SER A 125 -11.04 9.02 -14.76
C SER A 125 -10.29 8.64 -13.48
N ILE A 126 -10.95 8.70 -12.32
CA ILE A 126 -10.34 8.32 -11.03
C ILE A 126 -10.93 6.98 -10.58
N HIS A 127 -10.07 5.96 -10.46
CA HIS A 127 -10.43 4.64 -9.96
C HIS A 127 -9.93 4.42 -8.54
N VAL A 128 -10.85 4.25 -7.60
CA VAL A 128 -10.51 3.93 -6.21
C VAL A 128 -10.47 2.41 -6.03
N ARG A 129 -9.33 1.90 -5.53
CA ARG A 129 -9.09 0.48 -5.23
C ARG A 129 -8.95 0.28 -3.73
N ALA A 130 -9.84 -0.55 -3.19
CA ALA A 130 -9.80 -0.97 -1.79
C ALA A 130 -8.69 -2.02 -1.58
N GLN A 131 -7.80 -1.76 -0.62
CA GLN A 131 -6.78 -2.68 -0.14
C GLN A 131 -7.09 -3.05 1.32
N GLN A 132 -7.19 -4.34 1.63
CA GLN A 132 -7.47 -4.78 3.01
C GLN A 132 -6.25 -4.71 3.93
N ASN A 133 -5.05 -4.86 3.36
CA ASN A 133 -3.80 -4.91 4.15
C ASN A 133 -3.16 -3.53 4.35
N TYR A 134 -3.82 -2.46 3.92
CA TYR A 134 -3.30 -1.10 4.06
C TYR A 134 -3.58 -0.57 5.46
N HIS A 135 -2.63 0.20 6.00
CA HIS A 135 -2.93 1.00 7.17
C HIS A 135 -4.03 2.03 6.83
N GLN A 136 -4.90 2.41 7.78
CA GLN A 136 -6.00 3.35 7.50
C GLN A 136 -5.51 4.69 6.96
N GLU A 137 -4.32 5.13 7.39
CA GLU A 137 -3.69 6.37 6.95
C GLU A 137 -2.85 6.23 5.67
N GLN A 138 -2.69 5.01 5.15
CA GLN A 138 -1.89 4.75 3.96
C GLN A 138 -2.75 4.83 2.70
N TYR A 139 -2.26 5.55 1.71
CA TYR A 139 -2.83 5.61 0.37
C TYR A 139 -1.75 5.91 -0.66
N ASP A 140 -1.99 5.47 -1.91
CA ASP A 140 -1.11 5.75 -3.05
C ASP A 140 -1.94 6.32 -4.21
N LEU A 141 -1.39 7.31 -4.92
CA LEU A 141 -1.97 7.90 -6.11
C LEU A 141 -0.99 7.78 -7.28
N TYR A 142 -1.42 7.17 -8.38
CA TYR A 142 -0.60 7.05 -9.59
C TYR A 142 -1.44 7.04 -10.88
N GLY A 143 -0.83 7.50 -11.97
CA GLY A 143 -1.40 7.41 -13.32
C GLY A 143 -1.30 6.00 -13.89
N LYS A 144 -2.35 5.53 -14.55
CA LYS A 144 -2.36 4.27 -15.29
C LYS A 144 -2.68 4.53 -16.76
N SER A 145 -1.77 4.16 -17.66
CA SER A 145 -2.05 4.19 -19.10
C SER A 145 -3.04 3.06 -19.44
N GLU A 146 -4.10 3.36 -20.19
CA GLU A 146 -4.99 2.32 -20.70
C GLU A 146 -4.20 1.41 -21.65
N ARG A 147 -3.85 0.20 -21.20
CA ARG A 147 -3.39 -0.84 -22.12
C ARG A 147 -4.60 -1.31 -22.95
N PRO A 148 -4.46 -1.50 -24.27
CA PRO A 148 -5.56 -1.86 -25.15
C PRO A 148 -5.90 -3.36 -25.05
N GLN A 149 -6.27 -3.87 -23.87
CA GLN A 149 -6.61 -5.30 -23.69
C GLN A 149 -7.96 -5.66 -24.33
N LYS A 150 -8.95 -4.75 -24.33
CA LYS A 150 -10.29 -5.00 -24.91
C LYS A 150 -10.32 -5.09 -26.44
N ARG A 151 -9.24 -4.70 -27.14
CA ARG A 151 -9.17 -4.78 -28.62
C ARG A 151 -8.79 -6.20 -29.07
N ALA A 152 -7.94 -6.90 -28.31
CA ALA A 152 -7.54 -8.27 -28.58
C ALA A 152 -8.71 -9.26 -28.36
N GLU A 153 -9.42 -9.15 -27.24
CA GLU A 153 -10.59 -10.00 -26.93
C GLU A 153 -11.71 -9.87 -27.98
N ARG A 154 -11.97 -8.64 -28.47
CA ARG A 154 -12.95 -8.41 -29.55
C ARG A 154 -12.49 -8.87 -30.94
N GLU A 155 -11.18 -8.96 -31.18
CA GLU A 155 -10.63 -9.50 -32.43
C GLU A 155 -10.63 -11.03 -32.40
N GLU A 156 -10.38 -11.66 -31.25
CA GLU A 156 -10.51 -13.12 -31.05
C GLU A 156 -11.97 -13.58 -31.16
N GLU A 157 -12.94 -12.92 -30.50
CA GLU A 157 -14.37 -13.25 -30.63
C GLU A 157 -14.88 -13.09 -32.08
N ARG A 158 -14.40 -12.07 -32.81
CA ARG A 158 -14.72 -11.89 -34.24
C ARG A 158 -14.02 -12.92 -35.12
N GLY A 159 -12.87 -13.44 -34.68
CA GLY A 159 -12.11 -14.49 -35.35
C GLY A 159 -12.78 -15.86 -35.21
N GLU A 160 -13.25 -16.20 -34.01
CA GLU A 160 -14.01 -17.44 -33.72
C GLU A 160 -15.35 -17.45 -34.47
N GLN A 161 -16.13 -16.37 -34.41
CA GLN A 161 -17.40 -16.27 -35.16
C GLN A 161 -17.23 -16.37 -36.68
N ARG A 162 -16.04 -16.03 -37.22
CA ARG A 162 -15.72 -16.19 -38.64
C ARG A 162 -15.27 -17.62 -38.98
N ARG A 163 -14.70 -18.37 -38.03
CA ARG A 163 -14.31 -19.77 -38.20
C ARG A 163 -15.55 -20.69 -38.15
N ASP A 164 -16.44 -20.48 -37.19
CA ASP A 164 -17.69 -21.26 -37.07
C ASP A 164 -18.56 -21.14 -38.33
N LYS A 165 -18.71 -19.92 -38.88
CA LYS A 165 -19.43 -19.68 -40.14
C LYS A 165 -18.77 -20.31 -41.38
N ARG A 166 -17.48 -20.66 -41.30
CA ARG A 166 -16.72 -21.27 -42.40
C ARG A 166 -16.84 -22.79 -42.36
N GLU A 167 -16.96 -23.37 -41.17
CA GLU A 167 -17.22 -24.80 -40.96
C GLU A 167 -18.66 -25.16 -41.35
N GLU A 168 -19.65 -24.33 -41.02
CA GLU A 168 -21.05 -24.54 -41.45
C GLU A 168 -21.26 -24.50 -42.98
N ARG A 169 -20.40 -23.77 -43.71
CA ARG A 169 -20.46 -23.68 -45.19
C ARG A 169 -19.64 -24.75 -45.92
N GLY A 170 -18.84 -25.54 -45.21
CA GLY A 170 -17.91 -26.54 -45.78
C GLY A 170 -18.52 -27.93 -46.02
N GLY A 171 -19.81 -28.13 -45.71
CA GLY A 171 -20.51 -29.40 -45.89
C GLY A 171 -21.14 -29.56 -47.27
N GLY A 172 -20.34 -29.54 -48.34
CA GLY A 172 -20.87 -29.82 -49.68
C GLY A 172 -19.79 -29.79 -50.76
N GLU A 173 -19.36 -30.99 -51.16
CA GLU A 173 -18.76 -31.40 -52.46
C GLU A 173 -17.50 -32.27 -52.27
N GLN A 174 -17.74 -33.56 -52.01
CA GLN A 174 -16.83 -34.62 -52.43
C GLN A 174 -17.43 -35.28 -53.67
N GLN A 175 -16.92 -34.98 -54.87
CA GLN A 175 -16.64 -36.02 -55.86
C GLN A 175 -15.80 -35.53 -57.05
N GLN A 176 -14.79 -36.34 -57.34
CA GLN A 176 -14.08 -36.53 -58.61
C GLN A 176 -13.07 -35.44 -59.05
N ARG A 177 -11.78 -35.80 -59.01
CA ARG A 177 -11.05 -36.26 -60.21
C ARG A 177 -9.67 -36.83 -59.85
N ARG A 178 -9.36 -37.95 -60.51
CA ARG A 178 -8.11 -38.72 -60.50
C ARG A 178 -7.19 -38.30 -61.67
N GLY A 179 -5.89 -38.53 -61.49
CA GLY A 179 -4.84 -38.66 -62.54
C GLY A 179 -4.06 -37.37 -62.80
N GLY A 180 -2.72 -37.32 -62.91
CA GLY A 180 -1.62 -38.30 -62.87
C GLY A 180 -0.29 -37.59 -63.27
N GLU A 181 0.83 -38.12 -62.74
CA GLU A 181 2.27 -38.08 -63.19
C GLU A 181 2.95 -36.80 -63.72
N GLU A 182 3.96 -36.25 -63.01
CA GLU A 182 5.43 -36.51 -63.09
C GLU A 182 6.19 -35.83 -64.27
N LYS A 183 7.16 -34.94 -63.95
CA LYS A 183 8.61 -35.08 -64.25
C LYS A 183 9.47 -33.82 -63.90
N ARG A 184 10.42 -34.05 -62.98
CA ARG A 184 11.87 -33.71 -62.90
C ARG A 184 12.46 -32.38 -63.43
N ALA A 185 13.29 -31.73 -62.58
CA ALA A 185 14.70 -31.35 -62.78
C ALA A 185 15.24 -30.75 -61.44
N GLU A 186 16.10 -31.44 -60.67
CA GLU A 186 17.57 -31.39 -60.62
C GLU A 186 18.24 -30.00 -60.47
N GLY A 187 19.06 -29.82 -59.42
CA GLY A 187 19.96 -28.66 -59.28
C GLY A 187 20.60 -28.40 -57.91
N ARG A 188 21.56 -29.27 -57.52
CA ARG A 188 22.71 -29.16 -56.59
C ARG A 188 22.95 -27.88 -55.75
N GLY A 189 23.42 -28.10 -54.52
CA GLY A 189 24.18 -27.10 -53.73
C GLY A 189 24.52 -27.54 -52.30
N GLU A 190 25.53 -28.41 -52.16
CA GLU A 190 26.18 -28.73 -50.87
C GLU A 190 26.86 -27.50 -50.26
N ARG A 191 26.80 -27.35 -48.92
CA ARG A 191 27.97 -27.00 -48.08
C ARG A 191 27.70 -27.20 -46.58
N GLU A 192 28.34 -28.25 -46.10
CA GLU A 192 29.17 -28.34 -44.89
C GLU A 192 28.62 -27.92 -43.52
N ARG A 193 28.48 -28.98 -42.71
CA ARG A 193 28.49 -29.00 -41.25
C ARG A 193 29.87 -28.57 -40.73
N ARG A 194 29.89 -27.74 -39.69
CA ARG A 194 30.86 -27.86 -38.59
C ARG A 194 30.14 -27.60 -37.27
N GLY A 195 30.13 -28.63 -36.43
CA GLY A 195 29.87 -28.49 -35.00
C GLY A 195 31.20 -28.56 -34.25
N GLU A 196 31.23 -27.94 -33.09
CA GLU A 196 32.11 -28.17 -31.93
C GLU A 196 31.40 -27.43 -30.78
N GLY A 197 30.92 -28.12 -29.73
CA GLY A 197 31.69 -28.40 -28.50
C GLY A 197 31.76 -27.12 -27.64
N ARG A 198 31.47 -27.06 -26.34
CA ARG A 198 31.52 -28.03 -25.23
C ARG A 198 30.98 -27.33 -23.96
N GLU A 199 30.52 -28.14 -23.01
CA GLU A 199 30.74 -28.07 -21.54
C GLU A 199 30.30 -26.81 -20.75
N ARG A 200 29.28 -26.87 -19.88
CA ARG A 200 29.17 -27.44 -18.49
C ARG A 200 29.47 -26.42 -17.36
N ARG A 201 28.47 -26.28 -16.47
CA ARG A 201 28.49 -26.15 -14.98
C ARG A 201 28.77 -24.80 -14.30
N GLY A 202 28.05 -24.64 -13.17
CA GLY A 202 28.16 -23.61 -12.09
C GLY A 202 26.83 -22.85 -11.95
N GLU A 203 25.93 -22.99 -10.95
CA GLU A 203 26.09 -23.02 -9.47
C GLU A 203 27.08 -21.92 -9.02
N GLU A 204 26.84 -21.04 -8.06
CA GLU A 204 25.81 -20.78 -7.06
C GLU A 204 26.19 -19.43 -6.40
N LYS A 205 25.26 -18.83 -5.65
CA LYS A 205 25.44 -17.94 -4.48
C LYS A 205 25.81 -16.44 -4.63
N ARG A 206 24.91 -15.65 -4.03
CA ARG A 206 25.11 -14.31 -3.45
C ARG A 206 26.15 -14.33 -2.32
N PRO A 207 26.70 -13.15 -1.98
CA PRO A 207 26.66 -12.77 -0.57
C PRO A 207 26.15 -11.35 -0.34
N GLU A 208 25.43 -11.23 0.78
CA GLU A 208 25.19 -10.00 1.53
C GLU A 208 26.52 -9.51 2.12
N GLU A 209 26.77 -8.20 2.11
CA GLU A 209 27.80 -7.62 2.96
C GLU A 209 27.25 -6.41 3.73
N GLN A 210 27.20 -6.61 5.04
CA GLN A 210 27.05 -5.61 6.08
C GLN A 210 28.38 -4.87 6.30
N ALA A 211 28.35 -3.54 6.37
CA ALA A 211 29.36 -2.73 7.08
C ALA A 211 28.58 -1.66 7.88
N LYS A 212 28.46 -1.77 9.21
CA LYS A 212 29.39 -1.28 10.26
C LYS A 212 29.80 0.18 10.00
N ARG A 213 29.21 1.12 10.75
CA ARG A 213 29.75 1.72 11.98
C ARG A 213 30.97 2.61 11.71
N GLU A 214 30.73 3.92 11.75
CA GLU A 214 31.51 4.91 12.50
C GLU A 214 30.53 5.83 13.24
#